data_AF-A0A8I0L207-F1
#
_entry.id   AF-A0A8I0L207-F1
#
_cell.length_a   1.000
_cell.length_b   1.000
_cell.length_c   1.000
_cell.angle_alpha   90.00
_cell.angle_beta   90.00
_cell.angle_gamma   90.00
#
_symmetry.space_group_name_H-M   'P 1'
#
loop_
_entity.id
_entity.type
_entity.pdbx_description
1 polymer ?
#
loop_
_entity_poly.entity_id
_entity_poly.type
_entity_poly.pdbx_seq_one_letter_code
_entity_poly.pdbx_strand_id
1 'polypeptide(L)'
;VDRSSPKKVLATMRQAESSLKDGVSLVVFPEGARTFTGHMGYFKRGAFQLADELQLEVVPVTIDGSFEILPRTGKWIHRHRMILTIHEPIP
;
A
#
# COMPACT_ATOMS: atom_id res chain seq x y z
N VAL A 1 -12.39 -6.54 -3.59
CA VAL A 1 -11.01 -6.05 -3.85
C VAL A 1 -10.27 -7.17 -4.54
N ASP A 2 -9.92 -6.94 -5.81
CA ASP A 2 -9.30 -7.96 -6.65
C ASP A 2 -7.95 -8.35 -6.05
N ARG A 3 -7.75 -9.64 -5.77
CA ARG A 3 -6.49 -10.20 -5.27
C ARG A 3 -5.58 -10.46 -6.45
N SER A 4 -5.37 -9.42 -7.27
CA SER A 4 -4.70 -9.53 -8.55
C SER A 4 -3.33 -10.14 -8.31
N SER A 5 -3.11 -11.34 -8.85
CA SER A 5 -1.79 -11.96 -8.92
C SER A 5 -0.75 -10.91 -9.35
N PRO A 6 0.48 -10.92 -8.79
CA PRO A 6 1.54 -9.96 -9.16
C PRO A 6 1.68 -9.77 -10.68
N LYS A 7 1.45 -10.84 -11.46
CA LYS A 7 1.45 -10.81 -12.93
C LYS A 7 0.39 -9.89 -13.55
N LYS A 8 -0.80 -9.82 -12.97
CA LYS A 8 -1.87 -8.92 -13.43
C LYS A 8 -1.53 -7.47 -13.12
N VAL A 9 -0.97 -7.19 -11.94
CA VAL A 9 -0.52 -5.84 -11.56
C VAL A 9 0.55 -5.35 -12.53
N LEU A 10 1.55 -6.20 -12.82
CA LEU A 10 2.60 -5.91 -13.81
C LEU A 10 2.03 -5.63 -15.20
N ALA A 11 1.08 -6.44 -15.68
CA ALA A 11 0.45 -6.22 -16.98
C ALA A 11 -0.30 -4.89 -17.04
N THR A 12 -1.03 -4.54 -15.98
CA THR A 12 -1.72 -3.25 -15.87
C THR A 12 -0.72 -2.09 -15.81
N MET A 13 0.39 -2.23 -15.08
CA MET A 13 1.43 -1.18 -15.02
C MET A 13 2.09 -0.95 -16.39
N ARG A 14 2.49 -2.01 -17.10
CA ARG A 14 3.05 -1.88 -18.46
C ARG A 14 2.07 -1.24 -19.45
N GLN A 15 0.80 -1.60 -19.35
CA GLN A 15 -0.25 -0.97 -20.15
C GLN A 15 -0.40 0.51 -19.80
N ALA A 16 -0.36 0.85 -18.51
CA ALA A 16 -0.47 2.22 -18.04
C ALA A 16 0.76 3.07 -18.43
N GLU A 17 1.98 2.53 -18.32
CA GLU A 17 3.22 3.16 -18.83
C GLU A 17 3.12 3.49 -20.32
N SER A 18 2.61 2.56 -21.14
CA SER A 18 2.44 2.81 -22.58
C SER A 18 1.38 3.87 -22.90
N SER A 19 0.46 4.15 -21.97
CA SER A 19 -0.71 5.01 -22.21
C SER A 19 -0.62 6.38 -21.52
N LEU A 20 0.23 6.55 -20.50
CA LEU A 20 0.25 7.74 -19.65
C LEU A 20 1.59 8.47 -19.78
N LYS A 21 1.53 9.71 -20.28
CA LYS A 21 2.68 10.61 -20.49
C LYS A 21 3.36 11.10 -19.19
N ASP A 22 2.71 10.96 -18.03
CA ASP A 22 3.13 11.61 -16.77
C ASP A 22 3.51 10.63 -15.64
N GLY A 23 3.66 9.34 -15.96
CA GLY A 23 4.00 8.31 -14.97
C GLY A 23 2.82 7.89 -14.09
N VAL A 24 2.93 6.71 -13.46
CA VAL A 24 1.87 6.13 -12.63
C VAL A 24 2.45 5.81 -11.27
N SER A 25 1.83 6.33 -10.21
CA SER A 25 2.16 5.96 -8.83
C SER A 25 1.31 4.76 -8.40
N LEU A 26 1.95 3.69 -7.94
CA LEU A 26 1.29 2.52 -7.36
C LEU A 26 1.33 2.58 -5.84
N VAL A 27 0.18 2.42 -5.20
CA VAL A 27 0.09 2.28 -3.73
C VAL A 27 -0.16 0.82 -3.39
N VAL A 28 0.65 0.27 -2.49
CA VAL A 28 0.53 -1.12 -2.02
C VAL A 28 0.50 -1.16 -0.51
N PHE A 29 -0.42 -1.96 0.03
CA PHE A 29 -0.47 -2.33 1.45
C PHE A 29 0.13 -3.73 1.61
N PRO A 30 1.41 -3.85 2.02
CA PRO A 30 2.12 -5.12 2.00
C PRO A 30 1.54 -6.18 2.96
N GLU A 31 0.77 -5.79 3.97
CA GLU A 31 0.04 -6.71 4.86
C GLU A 31 -1.16 -7.37 4.14
N GLY A 32 -1.71 -6.69 3.13
CA GLY A 32 -2.83 -7.15 2.31
C GLY A 32 -4.19 -7.19 3.03
N ALA A 33 -4.26 -6.70 4.26
CA ALA A 33 -5.47 -6.63 5.06
C ALA A 33 -5.29 -5.61 6.20
N ARG A 34 -6.34 -4.85 6.52
CA ARG A 34 -6.37 -4.04 7.75
C ARG A 34 -6.19 -4.96 8.96
N THR A 35 -5.40 -4.51 9.93
CA THR A 35 -5.12 -5.22 11.19
C THR A 35 -6.38 -5.41 12.04
N PHE A 36 -6.40 -6.48 12.85
CA PHE A 36 -7.43 -6.71 13.86
C PHE A 36 -7.07 -6.11 15.23
N THR A 37 -5.79 -5.83 15.47
CA THR A 37 -5.27 -5.46 16.79
C THR A 37 -4.71 -4.04 16.86
N GLY A 38 -4.55 -3.36 15.73
CA GLY A 38 -3.85 -2.07 15.64
C GLY A 38 -2.33 -2.24 15.44
N HIS A 39 -1.78 -3.43 15.67
CA HIS A 39 -0.37 -3.71 15.41
C HIS A 39 -0.11 -4.07 13.95
N MET A 40 1.09 -3.72 13.49
CA MET A 40 1.58 -4.05 12.16
C MET A 40 1.73 -5.57 12.01
N GLY A 41 1.21 -6.10 10.90
CA GLY A 41 1.33 -7.51 10.55
C GLY A 41 2.57 -7.80 9.72
N TYR A 42 2.73 -9.06 9.30
CA TYR A 42 3.80 -9.44 8.38
C TYR A 42 3.58 -8.85 6.99
N PHE A 43 4.68 -8.38 6.41
CA PHE A 43 4.70 -7.86 5.04
C PHE A 43 4.85 -9.01 4.06
N LYS A 44 3.99 -9.04 3.04
CA LYS A 44 4.10 -9.96 1.92
C LYS A 44 5.16 -9.44 0.96
N ARG A 45 6.04 -10.34 0.51
CA ARG A 45 7.18 -10.01 -0.36
C ARG A 45 6.80 -9.53 -1.76
N GLY A 46 5.64 -9.94 -2.28
CA GLY A 46 5.32 -9.77 -3.70
C GLY A 46 5.30 -8.31 -4.19
N ALA A 47 4.95 -7.36 -3.32
CA ALA A 47 4.98 -5.93 -3.66
C ALA A 47 6.41 -5.41 -3.84
N PHE A 48 7.29 -5.76 -2.89
CA PHE A 48 8.70 -5.37 -2.91
C PHE A 48 9.45 -6.05 -4.05
N GLN A 49 9.15 -7.33 -4.32
CA GLN A 49 9.72 -8.03 -5.47
C GLN A 49 9.32 -7.36 -6.80
N LEU A 50 8.08 -6.88 -6.92
CA LEU A 50 7.65 -6.15 -8.12
C LEU A 50 8.41 -4.81 -8.27
N ALA A 51 8.60 -4.07 -7.17
CA ALA A 51 9.36 -2.83 -7.17
C ALA A 51 10.82 -3.07 -7.58
N ASP A 52 11.45 -4.12 -7.03
CA ASP A 52 12.82 -4.55 -7.38
C ASP A 52 12.92 -4.98 -8.85
N GLU A 53 12.01 -5.83 -9.34
CA GLU A 53 11.99 -6.28 -10.74
C GLU A 53 11.82 -5.12 -11.74
N LEU A 54 11.13 -4.05 -11.34
CA LEU A 54 10.88 -2.85 -12.14
C LEU A 54 11.85 -1.69 -11.85
N GLN A 55 12.77 -1.87 -10.89
CA GLN A 55 13.69 -0.83 -10.41
C GLN A 55 12.96 0.48 -10.07
N LEU A 56 11.85 0.36 -9.36
CA LEU A 56 11.03 1.50 -8.92
C LEU A 56 11.43 1.92 -7.51
N GLU A 57 11.60 3.22 -7.31
CA GLU A 57 11.75 3.78 -5.96
C GLU A 57 10.49 3.52 -5.12
N VAL A 58 10.69 3.03 -3.90
CA VAL A 58 9.62 2.78 -2.94
C VAL A 58 9.60 3.91 -1.92
N VAL A 59 8.48 4.61 -1.78
CA VAL A 59 8.30 5.62 -0.73
C VAL A 59 7.50 5.03 0.43
N PRO A 60 8.11 4.74 1.60
CA PRO A 60 7.38 4.22 2.75
C PRO A 60 6.44 5.28 3.33
N VAL A 61 5.25 4.86 3.74
CA VAL A 61 4.26 5.72 4.38
C VAL A 61 3.70 5.03 5.62
N THR A 62 3.74 5.70 6.77
CA THR A 62 3.15 5.23 8.03
C THR A 62 1.83 5.94 8.30
N ILE A 63 0.81 5.18 8.69
CA ILE A 63 -0.53 5.68 9.02
C ILE A 63 -0.85 5.31 10.48
N ASP A 64 -0.75 6.29 11.38
CA ASP A 64 -1.06 6.11 12.80
C ASP A 64 -2.43 6.69 13.15
N GLY A 65 -3.14 6.06 14.09
CA GLY A 65 -4.45 6.53 14.56
C GLY A 65 -5.65 6.02 13.75
N SER A 66 -5.42 5.38 12.59
CA SER A 66 -6.53 4.91 11.73
C SER A 66 -7.32 3.76 12.35
N PHE A 67 -6.67 2.92 13.16
CA PHE A 67 -7.32 1.82 13.85
C PHE A 67 -8.27 2.31 14.94
N GLU A 68 -7.88 3.34 15.70
CA GLU A 68 -8.66 3.94 16.76
C GLU A 68 -9.88 4.69 16.21
N ILE A 69 -9.77 5.25 15.01
CA ILE A 69 -10.89 5.93 14.32
C ILE A 69 -11.94 4.92 13.86
N LEU A 70 -11.53 3.87 13.16
CA LEU A 70 -12.44 2.83 12.67
C LEU A 70 -11.72 1.49 12.54
N PRO A 71 -11.80 0.63 13.57
CA PRO A 71 -11.23 -0.71 13.54
C PRO A 71 -11.80 -1.54 12.40
N ARG A 72 -11.11 -2.60 11.99
CA ARG A 72 -11.53 -3.48 10.88
C ARG A 72 -12.98 -3.97 11.01
N THR A 73 -13.38 -4.35 12.23
CA THR A 73 -14.73 -4.86 12.57
C THR A 73 -15.61 -3.77 13.20
N GLY A 74 -15.11 -2.54 13.32
CA GLY A 74 -15.84 -1.41 13.86
C GLY A 74 -17.00 -1.00 12.97
N LYS A 75 -18.09 -0.55 13.60
CA LYS A 75 -19.29 -0.05 12.91
C LYS A 75 -19.44 1.46 12.96
N TRP A 76 -18.79 2.10 13.93
CA TRP A 76 -18.93 3.52 14.23
C TRP A 76 -17.55 4.19 14.18
N ILE A 77 -17.53 5.41 13.67
CA ILE A 77 -16.31 6.23 13.59
C ILE A 77 -16.13 6.94 14.93
N HIS A 78 -14.93 6.89 15.47
CA HIS A 78 -14.53 7.60 16.68
C HIS A 78 -13.63 8.77 16.34
N ARG A 79 -13.76 9.88 17.08
CA ARG A 79 -12.81 11.00 16.98
C ARG A 79 -11.49 10.58 17.60
N HIS A 80 -10.45 10.55 16.78
CA HIS A 80 -9.07 10.34 17.20
C HIS A 80 -8.14 11.09 16.25
N ARG A 81 -6.93 11.45 16.71
CA ARG A 81 -5.89 12.05 15.86
C ARG A 81 -5.38 11.01 14.87
N MET A 82 -5.27 11.37 13.59
CA MET A 82 -4.59 10.60 12.55
C MET A 82 -3.28 11.30 12.18
N ILE A 83 -2.19 10.54 12.05
CA ILE A 83 -0.88 11.05 11.62
C ILE A 83 -0.44 10.25 10.40
N LEU A 84 -0.04 10.98 9.36
CA LEU A 84 0.56 10.41 8.15
C LEU A 84 2.02 10.84 8.11
N THR A 85 2.93 9.86 8.10
CA THR A 85 4.37 10.10 8.00
C THR A 85 4.85 9.57 6.65
N ILE A 86 5.41 10.45 5.83
CA ILE A 86 6.03 10.10 4.54
C ILE A 86 7.54 10.05 4.76
N HIS A 87 8.15 8.92 4.43
CA HIS A 87 9.58 8.69 4.63
C HIS A 87 10.37 8.97 3.36
N GLU A 88 11.70 8.94 3.48
CA GLU A 88 12.59 9.05 2.31
C GLU A 88 12.41 7.85 1.36
N PRO A 89 12.53 8.07 0.03
CA PRO A 89 12.50 6.99 -0.94
C PRO A 89 13.62 5.97 -0.70
N ILE A 90 13.29 4.70 -0.91
CA ILE A 90 14.23 3.58 -0.90
C ILE A 90 14.43 3.12 -2.35
N PRO A 91 15.68 3.08 -2.85
CA PRO A 91 15.99 2.57 -4.18
C PRO A 91 15.69 1.08 -4.34
#